data_AF-A0A6B3GHM4-F1
#
_entry.id   AF-A0A6B3GHM4-F1
#
_cell.length_a   1.000
_cell.length_b   1.000
_cell.length_c   1.000
_cell.angle_alpha   90.00
_cell.angle_beta   90.00
_cell.angle_gamma   90.00
#
_symmetry.space_group_name_H-M   'P 1'
#
loop_
_entity.id
_entity.type
_entity.pdbx_description
1 polymer ?
#
loop_
_entity_poly.entity_id
_entity_poly.type
_entity_poly.pdbx_seq_one_letter_code
_entity_poly.pdbx_strand_id
1 'polypeptide(L)' 'MCGIAGFVSPSLDAGATPEVIASMLSLIRHRGPDEAGYYLDDGVAMGTVRLSVIDLATGAQPMADPSDRYWICF' A
#
# COMPACT_ATOMS: atom_id res chain seq x y z
N MET A 1 -15.16 -2.17 0.09
CA MET A 1 -14.31 -3.22 -0.54
C MET A 1 -12.96 -2.58 -0.72
N CYS A 2 -11.86 -3.17 -0.24
CA CYS A 2 -10.51 -2.58 -0.30
C CYS A 2 -10.09 -2.13 -1.71
N GLY A 3 -9.07 -1.28 -1.77
CA GLY A 3 -8.47 -0.79 -3.01
C GLY A 3 -6.96 -0.91 -2.95
N ILE A 4 -6.34 -1.29 -4.07
CA ILE A 4 -4.89 -1.50 -4.19
C ILE A 4 -4.37 -0.57 -5.29
N ALA A 5 -3.21 0.03 -5.06
CA ALA A 5 -2.51 0.85 -6.04
C ALA A 5 -1.01 0.62 -5.94
N GLY A 6 -0.30 0.77 -7.05
CA GLY A 6 1.15 0.64 -7.06
C GLY A 6 1.73 0.74 -8.47
N PHE A 7 3.05 0.85 -8.53
CA PHE A 7 3.82 0.92 -9.77
C PHE A 7 5.23 0.38 -9.55
N VAL A 8 5.83 -0.08 -10.65
CA VAL A 8 7.21 -0.56 -10.71
C VAL A 8 8.00 0.29 -11.69
N SER A 9 9.25 0.57 -11.36
CA SER A 9 10.16 1.34 -12.21
C SER A 9 11.59 0.83 -12.01
N PRO A 10 12.45 0.85 -13.04
CA PRO A 10 13.87 0.55 -12.86
C PRO A 10 14.58 1.48 -11.86
N SER A 11 14.06 2.68 -11.68
CA SER A 11 14.53 3.65 -10.70
C SER A 11 13.37 4.47 -10.16
N LEU A 12 13.26 4.56 -8.85
CA LEU A 12 12.30 5.41 -8.16
C LEU A 12 13.00 6.60 -7.52
N ASP A 13 12.36 7.77 -7.62
CA ASP A 13 12.80 8.97 -6.91
C ASP A 13 12.30 8.89 -5.47
N ALA A 14 13.21 8.68 -4.52
CA ALA A 14 12.89 8.57 -3.10
C ALA A 14 12.16 9.82 -2.55
N GLY A 15 12.33 11.00 -3.16
CA GLY A 15 11.65 12.23 -2.76
C GLY A 15 10.21 12.32 -3.25
N ALA A 16 9.96 11.93 -4.50
CA ALA A 16 8.63 12.05 -5.12
C ALA A 16 7.74 10.82 -4.93
N THR A 17 8.33 9.63 -4.83
CA THR A 17 7.60 8.35 -4.80
C THR A 17 6.55 8.27 -3.67
N PRO A 18 6.83 8.71 -2.41
CA PRO A 18 5.83 8.69 -1.34
C PRO A 18 4.57 9.52 -1.67
N GLU A 19 4.73 10.68 -2.32
CA GLU A 19 3.62 11.56 -2.66
C GLU A 19 2.77 10.98 -3.80
N VAL A 20 3.42 10.35 -4.79
CA VAL A 20 2.74 9.70 -5.91
C VAL A 20 1.87 8.55 -5.41
N ILE A 21 2.43 7.63 -4.60
CA ILE A 21 1.64 6.49 -4.10
C ILE A 21 0.51 6.95 -3.17
N ALA A 22 0.75 7.94 -2.30
CA ALA A 22 -0.29 8.49 -1.44
C ALA A 22 -1.43 9.12 -2.25
N SER A 23 -1.10 9.82 -3.34
CA SER A 23 -2.08 10.41 -4.26
C SER A 23 -2.93 9.34 -4.95
N MET A 24 -2.31 8.25 -5.43
CA MET A 24 -3.02 7.12 -6.03
C MET A 24 -4.02 6.49 -5.04
N LEU A 25 -3.59 6.26 -3.79
CA LEU A 25 -4.44 5.70 -2.73
C LEU A 25 -5.59 6.63 -2.35
N SER A 26 -5.35 7.94 -2.28
CA SER A 26 -6.37 8.95 -1.99
C SER A 26 -7.53 8.91 -2.99
N LEU A 27 -7.24 8.75 -4.29
CA LEU A 27 -8.26 8.67 -5.34
C LEU A 27 -9.21 7.48 -5.17
N ILE A 28 -8.73 6.40 -4.56
CA ILE A 28 -9.52 5.19 -4.32
C ILE A 28 -9.98 5.04 -2.86
N ARG A 29 -9.75 6.04 -1.99
CA ARG A 29 -10.02 5.97 -0.54
C ARG A 29 -11.44 5.53 -0.17
N HIS A 30 -12.44 5.90 -0.96
CA HIS A 30 -13.84 5.51 -0.75
C HIS A 30 -14.06 3.99 -0.68
N ARG A 31 -13.12 3.20 -1.21
CA ARG A 31 -13.12 1.73 -1.17
C ARG A 31 -12.79 1.18 0.23
N GLY A 32 -11.85 1.83 0.91
CA GLY A 32 -11.33 1.42 2.22
C GLY A 32 -11.07 2.65 3.12
N PRO A 33 -12.11 3.16 3.80
CA PRO A 33 -12.01 4.40 4.56
C PRO A 33 -11.31 4.26 5.92
N ASP A 34 -11.12 3.03 6.40
CA ASP A 34 -10.67 2.76 7.77
C ASP A 34 -9.16 2.91 7.92
N GLU A 35 -8.40 2.37 6.97
CA GLU A 35 -6.93 2.34 7.02
C GLU A 35 -6.32 2.61 5.63
N ALA A 36 -5.11 3.18 5.61
CA ALA A 36 -4.30 3.34 4.42
C ALA A 36 -2.83 3.04 4.75
N GLY A 37 -2.15 2.36 3.84
CA GLY A 37 -0.74 1.99 4.01
C GLY A 37 -0.05 1.78 2.67
N TYR A 38 1.28 1.89 2.67
CA TYR A 38 2.10 1.63 1.50
C TYR A 38 3.48 1.09 1.90
N TYR A 39 4.12 0.42 0.95
CA TYR A 39 5.48 -0.10 1.00
C TYR A 39 6.26 0.52 -0.16
N LEU A 40 7.51 0.90 0.11
CA LEU A 40 8.44 1.46 -0.85
C LEU A 40 9.74 0.65 -0.83
N ASP A 41 10.27 0.41 -2.03
CA ASP A 41 11.58 -0.18 -2.28
C ASP A 41 12.21 0.51 -3.49
N ASP A 42 13.46 0.19 -3.82
CA ASP A 42 14.21 0.85 -4.91
C ASP A 42 13.51 0.78 -6.29
N GLY A 43 12.72 -0.27 -6.52
CA GLY A 43 12.05 -0.53 -7.80
C GLY A 43 10.52 -0.67 -7.73
N VAL A 44 9.91 -0.54 -6.55
CA VAL A 44 8.46 -0.71 -6.38
C VAL A 44 7.89 0.25 -5.34
N ALA A 45 6.71 0.77 -5.65
CA ALA A 45 5.82 1.40 -4.68
C ALA A 45 4.47 0.69 -4.76
N MET A 46 3.95 0.19 -3.64
CA MET A 46 2.65 -0.47 -3.59
C MET A 46 1.92 -0.13 -2.29
N GLY A 47 0.60 -0.11 -2.33
CA GLY A 47 -0.18 0.24 -1.16
C GLY A 47 -1.64 -0.16 -1.27
N THR A 48 -2.37 0.12 -0.21
CA THR A 48 -3.78 -0.25 -0.05
C THR A 48 -4.55 0.79 0.74
N VAL A 49 -5.85 0.85 0.46
CA VAL A 49 -6.87 1.46 1.31
C VAL A 49 -7.80 0.33 1.73
N ARG A 50 -7.95 0.14 3.04
CA ARG A 50 -8.61 -1.04 3.62
C ARG A 50 -9.94 -0.67 4.25
N LEU A 51 -10.95 -1.47 3.94
CA LEU A 51 -12.19 -1.55 4.71
C LEU A 51 -12.02 -2.73 5.66
N SER A 52 -11.97 -2.46 6.96
CA SER A 52 -11.63 -3.44 7.98
C SER A 52 -12.86 -4.30 8.31
N VAL A 53 -12.90 -5.53 7.78
CA VAL A 53 -14.03 -6.47 7.96
C VAL A 53 -13.64 -7.67 8.83
N ILE A 54 -12.47 -8.26 8.57
CA ILE A 54 -11.92 -9.40 9.33
C ILE A 54 -10.56 -9.00 9.86
N ASP A 55 -10.29 -9.38 11.11
CA ASP A 55 -9.08 -9.05 11.83
C ASP A 55 -8.81 -7.53 11.87
N LEU A 56 -9.63 -6.84 12.67
CA LEU A 56 -9.59 -5.38 12.79
C LEU A 56 -8.31 -4.87 13.47
N ALA A 57 -7.63 -5.72 14.24
CA ALA A 57 -6.50 -5.32 15.06
C ALA A 57 -5.16 -5.55 14.35
N THR A 58 -5.02 -6.65 13.60
CA THR A 58 -3.72 -7.04 13.01
C THR A 58 -3.73 -7.18 11.50
N GLY A 59 -4.87 -7.00 10.83
CA GLY A 59 -5.01 -7.18 9.38
C GLY A 59 -4.56 -6.00 8.52
N ALA A 60 -3.72 -5.09 9.03
CA ALA A 60 -3.23 -3.94 8.27
C ALA A 60 -2.39 -4.38 7.07
N GLN A 61 -2.43 -3.61 5.98
CA GLN A 61 -1.72 -3.92 4.74
C GLN A 61 -0.98 -2.67 4.21
N PRO A 62 0.09 -2.81 3.40
CA PRO A 62 0.73 -4.04 2.92
C PRO A 62 1.30 -4.90 4.05
N MET A 63 1.22 -6.22 3.92
CA MET A 63 1.77 -7.16 4.91
C MET A 63 3.11 -7.72 4.43
N ALA A 64 4.08 -7.75 5.33
CA ALA A 64 5.36 -8.40 5.13
C ALA A 64 5.35 -9.84 5.65
N ASP A 65 6.12 -10.73 5.03
CA ASP A 65 6.53 -11.96 5.67
C ASP A 65 7.54 -11.68 6.82
N PRO A 66 7.80 -12.63 7.74
CA PRO A 66 8.70 -12.39 8.88
C PRO A 66 10.14 -12.01 8.52
N SER A 67 10.58 -12.23 7.27
CA SER A 67 11.90 -11.83 6.79
C SER A 67 11.93 -10.49 6.04
N ASP A 68 10.79 -9.80 5.95
CA ASP A 68 10.59 -8.55 5.17
C ASP A 68 10.95 -8.65 3.68
N ARG A 69 11.05 -9.88 3.17
CA ARG A 69 11.45 -10.16 1.78
C ARG A 69 10.26 -10.14 0.83
N TYR A 70 9.10 -10.58 1.31
CA TYR A 70 7.88 -10.71 0.55
C TYR A 70 6.81 -9.81 1.15
N TRP A 71 6.17 -9.03 0.28
CA TRP A 71 5.11 -8.11 0.63
C TRP A 71 3.85 -8.43 -0.18
N ILE A 72 2.68 -8.31 0.44
CA ILE A 72 1.38 -8.58 -0.21
C ILE A 72 0.34 -7.49 0.08
N CYS A 73 -0.45 -7.17 -0.95
CA CYS A 73 -1.71 -6.43 -0.87
C CYS A 73 -2.84 -7.29 -1.46
N PHE A 74 -4.01 -7.30 -0.85
CA PHE A 74 -5.20 -8.02 -1.34
C PHE A 74 -6.53 -7.37 -0.90
#